data_AF-A0A6L7XFQ1-F1
#
_entry.id   AF-A0A6L7XFQ1-F1
#
_cell.length_a   1.000
_cell.length_b   1.000
_cell.length_c   1.000
_cell.angle_alpha   90.00
_cell.angle_beta   90.00
_cell.angle_gamma   90.00
#
_symmetry.space_group_name_H-M   'P 1'
#
loop_
_entity.id
_entity.type
_entity.pdbx_description
1 polymer ?
#
loop_
_entity_poly.entity_id
_entity_poly.type
_entity_poly.pdbx_seq_one_letter_code
_entity_poly.pdbx_strand_id
1 'polypeptide(L)'
;MTASRTASTGTAIPATVGSRDTDFRGQATRRFFEGQRVAAFHGFARQASRRLTLLDSAEKLRDLAALRSNRLEALRGDRAGQHSIRINTQWRICFRWTDDGPCDVEIVDYYQGRVP
;
A
#
# COMPACT_ATOMS: atom_id res chain seq x y z
N MET A 1 -23.39 1.24 37.42
CA MET A 1 -23.62 0.42 36.21
C MET A 1 -22.47 0.62 35.25
N THR A 2 -21.91 -0.50 34.85
CA THR A 2 -20.62 -0.73 34.21
C THR A 2 -20.58 -0.24 32.76
N ALA A 3 -19.48 0.36 32.35
CA ALA A 3 -18.83 0.09 31.06
C ALA A 3 -17.45 0.74 31.01
N SER A 4 -16.46 0.00 31.48
CA SER A 4 -15.04 0.24 31.21
C SER A 4 -14.83 0.33 29.70
N ARG A 5 -14.32 1.47 29.20
CA ARG A 5 -13.68 1.52 27.88
C ARG A 5 -12.18 1.36 28.08
N THR A 6 -11.74 0.13 27.91
CA THR A 6 -10.34 -0.22 27.75
C THR A 6 -9.82 0.49 26.50
N ALA A 7 -9.00 1.53 26.69
CA ALA A 7 -8.21 2.09 25.61
C ALA A 7 -7.15 1.04 25.23
N SER A 8 -7.45 0.24 24.22
CA SER A 8 -6.46 -0.65 23.63
C SER A 8 -5.39 0.21 22.96
N THR A 9 -4.20 0.17 23.53
CA THR A 9 -2.94 0.68 23.01
C THR A 9 -2.81 0.34 21.53
N GLY A 10 -3.22 1.28 20.67
CA GLY A 10 -2.89 1.25 19.26
C GLY A 10 -1.41 1.54 19.16
N THR A 11 -0.63 0.53 18.75
CA THR A 11 0.75 0.74 18.32
C THR A 11 0.74 1.85 17.26
N ALA A 12 1.14 3.05 17.66
CA ALA A 12 1.44 4.13 16.74
C ALA A 12 2.54 3.62 15.81
N ILE A 13 2.18 3.35 14.56
CA ILE A 13 3.16 3.16 13.51
C ILE A 13 3.83 4.54 13.40
N PRO A 14 5.15 4.67 13.62
CA PRO A 14 5.78 5.97 13.59
C PRO A 14 5.59 6.59 12.20
N ALA A 15 5.03 7.80 12.19
CA ALA A 15 4.86 8.63 11.01
C ALA A 15 6.24 9.12 10.56
N THR A 16 6.99 8.27 9.87
CA THR A 16 8.03 8.76 8.95
C THR A 16 7.29 9.23 7.72
N VAL A 17 6.90 10.51 7.72
CA VAL A 17 6.41 11.21 6.52
C VAL A 17 7.52 11.11 5.49
N GLY A 18 7.35 10.15 4.58
CA GLY A 18 8.18 10.02 3.40
C GLY A 18 7.82 11.15 2.45
N SER A 19 8.79 12.04 2.26
CA SER A 19 8.69 13.19 1.38
C SER A 19 9.13 12.74 -0.02
N ARG A 20 8.21 12.11 -0.74
CA ARG A 20 8.17 12.08 -2.21
C ARG A 20 6.70 12.16 -2.64
N ASP A 21 6.47 12.72 -3.82
CA ASP A 21 5.15 12.99 -4.40
C ASP A 21 4.41 11.69 -4.79
N THR A 22 4.23 10.78 -3.83
CA THR A 22 3.47 9.55 -4.02
C THR A 22 2.00 9.92 -4.19
N ASP A 23 1.53 9.90 -5.44
CA ASP A 23 0.13 10.14 -5.76
C ASP A 23 -0.71 8.89 -5.50
N PHE A 24 -1.87 9.07 -4.86
CA PHE A 24 -2.75 7.98 -4.44
C PHE A 24 -4.07 7.98 -5.20
N ARG A 25 -4.39 6.85 -5.80
CA ARG A 25 -5.71 6.61 -6.39
C ARG A 25 -6.68 6.15 -5.31
N GLY A 26 -7.31 7.12 -4.65
CA GLY A 26 -8.42 6.91 -3.73
C GLY A 26 -8.11 7.21 -2.26
N GLN A 27 -9.16 7.63 -1.54
CA GLN A 27 -9.00 8.15 -0.18
C GLN A 27 -8.59 7.08 0.85
N ALA A 28 -8.97 5.82 0.66
CA ALA A 28 -8.68 4.76 1.64
C ALA A 28 -7.18 4.48 1.76
N THR A 29 -6.48 4.31 0.64
CA THR A 29 -5.04 4.05 0.63
C THR A 29 -4.25 5.24 1.14
N ARG A 30 -4.63 6.46 0.74
CA ARG A 30 -4.03 7.70 1.25
C ARG A 30 -4.18 7.82 2.78
N ARG A 31 -5.40 7.69 3.30
CA ARG A 31 -5.66 7.76 4.76
C ARG A 31 -4.86 6.69 5.51
N PHE A 32 -4.78 5.49 4.96
CA PHE A 32 -3.98 4.42 5.54
C PHE A 32 -2.48 4.73 5.56
N PHE A 33 -1.95 5.32 4.48
CA PHE A 33 -0.56 5.75 4.40
C PHE A 33 -0.23 6.86 5.41
N GLU A 34 -1.16 7.81 5.60
CA GLU A 34 -1.11 8.87 6.61
C GLU A 34 -1.26 8.35 8.06
N GLY A 35 -1.32 7.03 8.26
CA GLY A 35 -1.40 6.39 9.57
C GLY A 35 -2.82 6.27 10.14
N GLN A 36 -3.85 6.65 9.38
CA GLN A 36 -5.24 6.51 9.82
C GLN A 36 -5.69 5.06 9.76
N ARG A 37 -6.56 4.67 10.69
CA ARG A 37 -7.14 3.32 10.72
C ARG A 37 -8.18 3.16 9.62
N VAL A 38 -7.95 2.21 8.71
CA VAL A 38 -8.91 1.79 7.68
C VAL A 38 -9.37 0.38 7.97
N ALA A 39 -10.67 0.20 8.24
CA ALA A 39 -11.23 -1.08 8.66
C ALA A 39 -10.94 -2.23 7.68
N ALA A 40 -11.04 -1.95 6.38
CA ALA A 40 -10.76 -2.93 5.32
C ALA A 40 -9.32 -3.46 5.33
N PHE A 41 -8.36 -2.68 5.86
CA PHE A 41 -6.93 -3.03 5.82
C PHE A 41 -6.41 -3.61 7.14
N HIS A 42 -7.25 -3.67 8.16
CA HIS A 42 -6.85 -4.07 9.52
C HIS A 42 -6.13 -5.42 9.57
N GLY A 43 -6.62 -6.41 8.81
CA GLY A 43 -6.07 -7.77 8.81
C GLY A 43 -4.65 -7.90 8.21
N PHE A 44 -4.18 -6.87 7.49
CA PHE A 44 -2.87 -6.90 6.81
C PHE A 44 -2.12 -5.56 6.90
N ALA A 45 -2.51 -4.70 7.84
CA ALA A 45 -2.00 -3.33 7.95
C ALA A 45 -0.47 -3.29 8.01
N ARG A 46 0.13 -4.11 8.87
CA ARG A 46 1.60 -4.16 9.02
C ARG A 46 2.32 -4.53 7.70
N GLN A 47 1.75 -5.45 6.94
CA GLN A 47 2.31 -5.88 5.65
C GLN A 47 2.14 -4.81 4.58
N ALA A 48 1.00 -4.10 4.57
CA ALA A 48 0.72 -3.01 3.65
C ALA A 48 1.59 -1.78 3.95
N SER A 49 1.67 -1.32 5.20
CA SER A 49 2.48 -0.16 5.58
C SER A 49 3.94 -0.35 5.19
N ARG A 50 4.54 -1.51 5.49
CA ARG A 50 5.93 -1.81 5.10
C ARG A 50 6.16 -1.70 3.59
N ARG A 51 5.20 -2.14 2.77
CA ARG A 51 5.33 -2.08 1.32
C ARG A 51 5.12 -0.67 0.77
N LEU A 52 4.19 0.08 1.35
CA LEU A 52 3.99 1.48 0.98
C LEU A 52 5.22 2.32 1.33
N THR A 53 5.82 2.11 2.51
CA THR A 53 7.08 2.77 2.88
C THR A 53 8.22 2.40 1.91
N LEU A 54 8.33 1.13 1.53
CA LEU A 54 9.32 0.69 0.54
C LEU A 54 9.07 1.31 -0.84
N LEU A 55 7.81 1.38 -1.27
CA LEU A 55 7.39 1.99 -2.53
C LEU A 55 7.78 3.48 -2.57
N ASP A 56 7.46 4.21 -1.51
CA ASP A 56 7.74 5.64 -1.37
C ASP A 56 9.24 5.96 -1.23
N SER A 57 10.02 5.07 -0.61
CA SER A 57 11.47 5.23 -0.46
C SER A 57 12.28 4.80 -1.70
N ALA A 58 11.68 4.09 -2.65
CA ALA A 58 12.41 3.57 -3.80
C ALA A 58 12.74 4.67 -4.81
N GLU A 59 13.99 4.71 -5.28
CA GLU A 59 14.41 5.67 -6.31
C GLU A 59 14.14 5.12 -7.72
N LYS A 60 14.18 3.79 -7.88
CA LYS A 60 13.99 3.13 -9.16
C LYS A 60 13.12 1.89 -9.00
N LEU A 61 12.31 1.61 -10.01
CA LEU A 61 11.45 0.42 -10.06
C LEU A 61 12.23 -0.89 -9.82
N ARG A 62 13.48 -0.96 -10.28
CA ARG A 62 14.37 -2.12 -10.09
C ARG A 62 14.72 -2.39 -8.62
N ASP A 63 14.74 -1.35 -7.78
CA ASP A 63 15.07 -1.49 -6.36
C ASP A 63 13.94 -2.24 -5.64
N LEU A 64 12.70 -2.04 -6.10
CA LEU A 64 11.53 -2.80 -5.63
C LEU A 64 11.58 -4.26 -6.08
N ALA A 65 12.10 -4.54 -7.28
CA ALA A 65 12.25 -5.90 -7.81
C ALA A 65 13.39 -6.68 -7.14
N ALA A 66 14.44 -6.00 -6.69
CA ALA A 66 15.59 -6.62 -6.02
C ALA A 66 15.22 -7.23 -4.65
N LEU A 67 14.14 -6.75 -4.04
CA LEU A 67 13.63 -7.28 -2.79
C LEU A 67 12.99 -8.65 -3.04
N ARG A 68 13.67 -9.73 -2.63
CA ARG A 68 13.23 -11.14 -2.82
C ARG A 68 11.79 -11.45 -2.35
N SER A 69 11.24 -10.67 -1.42
CA SER A 69 9.85 -10.79 -0.95
C SER A 69 8.83 -9.96 -1.75
N ASN A 70 9.29 -9.02 -2.58
CA ASN A 70 8.44 -8.30 -3.51
C ASN A 70 8.24 -9.14 -4.76
N ARG A 71 7.05 -9.72 -4.88
CA ARG A 71 6.54 -10.24 -6.14
C ARG A 71 6.05 -9.04 -6.96
N LEU A 72 7.00 -8.25 -7.46
CA LEU A 72 6.69 -7.14 -8.38
C LEU A 72 6.24 -7.75 -9.70
N GLU A 73 5.03 -7.43 -10.12
CA GLU A 73 4.41 -7.95 -11.34
C GLU A 73 3.97 -6.78 -12.21
N ALA A 74 4.39 -6.73 -13.47
CA ALA A 74 3.85 -5.78 -14.44
C ALA A 74 2.46 -6.27 -14.91
N LEU A 75 1.47 -5.39 -14.80
CA LEU A 75 0.10 -5.66 -15.24
C LEU A 75 -0.02 -5.55 -16.77
N ARG A 76 -1.00 -6.26 -17.32
CA ARG A 76 -1.26 -6.38 -18.77
C ARG A 76 -2.71 -6.01 -19.07
N GLY A 77 -3.07 -5.92 -20.36
CA GLY A 77 -4.43 -5.59 -20.79
C GLY A 77 -4.77 -4.13 -20.47
N ASP A 78 -5.96 -3.89 -19.91
CA ASP A 78 -6.48 -2.54 -19.61
C ASP A 78 -5.65 -1.75 -18.60
N ARG A 79 -4.73 -2.43 -17.90
CA ARG A 79 -3.79 -1.82 -16.94
C ARG A 79 -2.34 -1.90 -17.39
N ALA A 80 -2.09 -2.07 -18.69
CA ALA A 80 -0.74 -1.98 -19.23
C ALA A 80 -0.04 -0.68 -18.78
N GLY A 81 1.21 -0.79 -18.33
CA GLY A 81 1.96 0.32 -17.74
C GLY A 81 1.78 0.49 -16.22
N GLN A 82 0.93 -0.33 -15.59
CA GLN A 82 0.87 -0.46 -14.13
C GLN A 82 1.68 -1.65 -13.63
N HIS A 83 2.08 -1.54 -12.38
CA HIS A 83 2.78 -2.57 -11.62
C HIS A 83 1.96 -2.93 -10.39
N SER A 84 2.20 -4.13 -9.87
CA SER A 84 1.64 -4.55 -8.59
C SER A 84 2.68 -5.17 -7.67
N ILE A 85 2.52 -4.94 -6.36
CA ILE A 85 3.29 -5.58 -5.30
C ILE A 85 2.33 -6.37 -4.42
N ARG A 86 2.64 -7.66 -4.22
CA ARG A 86 1.82 -8.54 -3.39
C ARG A 86 1.93 -8.26 -1.90
N ILE A 87 0.81 -7.92 -1.23
CA ILE A 87 0.71 -7.80 0.23
C ILE A 87 0.57 -9.17 0.89
N ASN A 88 -0.46 -9.91 0.50
CA ASN A 88 -0.75 -11.27 0.98
C ASN A 88 -1.45 -12.07 -0.14
N THR A 89 -2.20 -13.12 0.16
CA THR A 89 -2.88 -13.92 -0.86
C THR A 89 -3.97 -13.15 -1.61
N GLN A 90 -4.73 -12.32 -0.91
CA GLN A 90 -5.88 -11.57 -1.44
C GLN A 90 -5.55 -10.15 -1.90
N TRP A 91 -4.61 -9.47 -1.26
CA TRP A 91 -4.41 -8.02 -1.45
C TRP A 91 -3.13 -7.71 -2.23
N ARG A 92 -3.21 -6.70 -3.09
CA ARG A 92 -2.10 -6.13 -3.88
C ARG A 92 -2.07 -4.61 -3.73
N ILE A 93 -0.88 -4.01 -3.85
CA ILE A 93 -0.73 -2.58 -4.13
C ILE A 93 -0.53 -2.45 -5.64
N CYS A 94 -1.34 -1.64 -6.31
CA CYS A 94 -1.17 -1.31 -7.72
C CYS A 94 -0.73 0.15 -7.86
N PHE A 95 0.14 0.44 -8.83
CA PHE A 95 0.68 1.77 -9.08
C PHE A 95 1.22 1.88 -10.50
N ARG A 96 1.36 3.11 -11.01
CA ARG A 96 2.21 3.41 -12.18
C ARG A 96 3.56 3.90 -11.70
N TRP A 97 4.59 3.65 -12.49
CA TRP A 97 5.93 4.20 -12.25
C TRP A 97 6.21 5.31 -13.26
N THR A 98 6.58 6.48 -12.78
CA THR A 98 6.94 7.65 -13.60
C THR A 98 8.33 8.15 -13.23
N ASP A 99 8.83 9.16 -13.94
CA ASP A 99 10.12 9.78 -13.65
C ASP A 99 10.13 10.48 -12.28
N ASP A 100 8.96 10.94 -11.81
CA ASP A 100 8.78 11.57 -10.49
C ASP A 100 8.53 10.54 -9.38
N GLY A 101 8.40 9.25 -9.73
CA GLY A 101 8.18 8.14 -8.79
C GLY A 101 6.84 7.44 -8.95
N PRO A 102 6.35 6.75 -7.90
CA PRO A 102 5.11 6.00 -7.94
C PRO A 102 3.88 6.91 -7.93
N CYS A 103 2.95 6.71 -8.86
CA CYS A 103 1.68 7.43 -8.92
C CYS A 103 0.48 6.47 -9.09
N ASP A 104 -0.74 7.00 -8.92
CA ASP A 104 -1.98 6.22 -8.88
C ASP A 104 -1.94 5.03 -7.91
N VAL A 105 -1.31 5.21 -6.74
CA VAL A 105 -1.11 4.14 -5.78
C VAL A 105 -2.44 3.75 -5.12
N GLU A 106 -2.82 2.47 -5.22
CA GLU A 106 -4.04 1.92 -4.64
C GLU A 106 -3.82 0.53 -4.01
N ILE A 107 -4.60 0.21 -2.97
CA ILE A 107 -4.66 -1.15 -2.39
C ILE A 107 -5.95 -1.79 -2.88
N VAL A 108 -5.81 -2.96 -3.47
CA VAL A 108 -6.88 -3.64 -4.20
C VAL A 108 -7.01 -5.10 -3.77
N ASP A 109 -8.27 -5.55 -3.74
CA ASP A 109 -8.63 -6.94 -3.50
C ASP A 109 -8.61 -7.70 -4.83
N TYR A 110 -7.63 -8.58 -4.97
CA TYR A 110 -7.41 -9.41 -6.15
C TYR A 110 -8.50 -10.48 -6.32
N TYR A 111 -9.04 -11.03 -5.23
CA TYR A 111 -10.06 -12.09 -5.34
C TYR A 111 -11.45 -11.56 -5.62
N GLN A 112 -11.76 -10.34 -5.17
CA GLN A 112 -13.05 -9.71 -5.46
C GLN A 112 -13.10 -9.00 -6.82
N GLY A 113 -12.08 -9.18 -7.68
CA GLY A 113 -12.04 -8.52 -8.98
C GLY A 113 -11.95 -6.99 -8.91
N ARG A 114 -11.58 -6.43 -7.75
CA ARG A 114 -11.21 -5.01 -7.63
C ARG A 114 -9.80 -4.73 -8.15
N VAL A 115 -9.16 -5.76 -8.68
CA VAL A 115 -8.09 -5.65 -9.67
C VAL A 115 -8.73 -5.99 -11.03
N PRO A 116 -9.12 -4.99 -11.84
CA PRO A 116 -9.34 -5.24 -13.27
C PRO A 116 -8.00 -5.53 -13.95
#